data_AF-A0A1Q7ZUX4-F1
#
_entry.id   AF-A0A1Q7ZUX4-F1
#
_cell.length_a   1.000
_cell.length_b   1.000
_cell.length_c   1.000
_cell.angle_alpha   90.00
_cell.angle_beta   90.00
_cell.angle_gamma   90.00
#
_symmetry.space_group_name_H-M   'P 1'
#
loop_
_entity.id
_entity.type
_entity.pdbx_description
1 polymer ?
#
loop_
_entity_poly.entity_id
_entity_poly.type
_entity_poly.pdbx_seq_one_letter_code
_entity_poly.pdbx_strand_id
1 'polypeptide(L)' 'MCAMMQSELTLMQRVALTRLRRFARVARVAEQSDSPLWHDLARLSAANAYRDALLLGLSRQAAEIAGDPPERSEAA' A
#
# COMPACT_ATOMS: atom_id res chain seq x y z
N MET A 1 -22.46 -8.86 18.38
CA MET A 1 -21.04 -9.12 18.02
C MET A 1 -20.65 -8.59 16.63
N CYS A 2 -21.54 -8.55 15.62
CA CYS A 2 -21.16 -8.12 14.26
C CYS A 2 -20.72 -6.65 14.10
N ALA A 3 -21.33 -5.69 14.81
CA ALA A 3 -21.03 -4.27 14.62
C ALA A 3 -19.59 -3.88 15.05
N MET A 4 -19.08 -4.48 16.12
CA MET A 4 -17.73 -4.22 16.62
C MET A 4 -16.67 -4.71 15.62
N MET A 5 -16.82 -5.93 15.10
CA MET A 5 -15.91 -6.51 14.10
C MET A 5 -15.89 -5.69 12.79
N GLN A 6 -17.04 -5.15 12.37
CA GLN A 6 -17.10 -4.28 11.19
C GLN A 6 -16.33 -2.96 11.41
N SER A 7 -16.43 -2.38 12.61
CA SER A 7 -15.71 -1.16 12.96
C SER A 7 -14.19 -1.37 13.03
N GLU A 8 -13.75 -2.52 13.56
CA GLU A 8 -12.35 -2.91 13.62
C GLU A 8 -11.76 -3.13 12.22
N LEU A 9 -12.46 -3.87 11.36
CA LEU A 9 -12.04 -4.07 9.97
C LEU A 9 -11.92 -2.73 9.22
N THR A 10 -12.90 -1.84 9.39
CA THR A 10 -12.88 -0.50 8.77
C THR A 10 -11.68 0.32 9.25
N LEU A 11 -11.36 0.26 10.53
CA LEU A 11 -10.17 0.92 11.09
C LEU A 11 -8.89 0.33 10.50
N MET A 12 -8.76 -1.00 10.44
CA MET A 12 -7.60 -1.67 9.85
C MET A 12 -7.40 -1.30 8.38
N GLN A 13 -8.47 -1.25 7.59
CA GLN A 13 -8.43 -0.82 6.20
C GLN A 13 -7.93 0.63 6.06
N ARG A 14 -8.44 1.55 6.89
CA ARG A 14 -7.98 2.95 6.91
C ARG A 14 -6.50 3.07 7.29
N VAL A 15 -6.06 2.29 8.27
CA VAL A 15 -4.66 2.26 8.72
C VAL A 15 -3.77 1.72 7.60
N ALA A 16 -4.15 0.63 6.95
CA ALA A 16 -3.39 0.05 5.85
C ALA A 16 -3.22 1.02 4.67
N LEU A 17 -4.29 1.70 4.25
CA LEU A 17 -4.18 2.71 3.18
C LEU A 17 -3.31 3.90 3.58
N THR A 18 -3.44 4.38 4.81
CA THR A 18 -2.59 5.47 5.32
C THR A 18 -1.12 5.07 5.31
N ARG A 19 -0.82 3.84 5.77
CA ARG A 19 0.52 3.27 5.76
C ARG A 19 1.07 3.14 4.35
N LEU A 20 0.29 2.63 3.40
CA LEU A 20 0.67 2.51 2.00
C LEU A 20 0.99 3.87 1.39
N ARG A 21 0.11 4.87 1.55
CA ARG A 21 0.38 6.24 1.04
C ARG A 21 1.68 6.81 1.59
N ARG A 22 1.94 6.62 2.88
CA ARG A 22 3.17 7.09 3.52
C ARG A 22 4.39 6.43 2.89
N PHE A 23 4.43 5.11 2.80
CA PHE A 23 5.60 4.41 2.27
C PHE A 23 5.78 4.58 0.76
N ALA A 24 4.69 4.69 -0.02
CA ALA A 24 4.77 5.04 -1.44
C ALA A 24 5.36 6.45 -1.64
N ARG A 25 5.06 7.41 -0.75
CA ARG A 25 5.72 8.72 -0.76
C ARG A 25 7.20 8.62 -0.36
N VAL A 26 7.52 7.84 0.68
CA VAL A 26 8.91 7.65 1.13
C VAL A 26 9.76 7.01 0.04
N ALA A 27 9.26 6.00 -0.65
CA ALA A 27 9.94 5.36 -1.79
C ALA A 27 10.27 6.37 -2.90
N ARG A 28 9.29 7.21 -3.29
CA ARG A 28 9.52 8.28 -4.28
C ARG A 28 10.54 9.34 -3.83
N VAL A 29 10.64 9.62 -2.54
CA VAL A 29 11.68 10.53 -2.01
C VAL A 29 13.03 9.83 -1.96
N ALA A 30 13.06 8.54 -1.63
CA ALA A 30 14.28 7.75 -1.61
C ALA A 30 14.93 7.62 -2.99
N GLU A 31 14.13 7.67 -4.07
CA GLU A 31 14.60 7.77 -5.47
C GLU A 31 15.57 8.93 -5.73
N GLN A 32 15.52 9.97 -4.90
CA GLN A 32 16.35 11.17 -5.02
C GLN A 32 17.61 11.10 -4.13
N SER A 33 17.84 9.98 -3.44
CA SER A 33 18.96 9.82 -2.50
C SER A 33 20.11 9.06 -3.13
N ASP A 34 21.34 9.49 -2.86
CA ASP A 34 22.56 8.77 -3.29
C ASP A 34 22.82 7.46 -2.51
N SER A 35 21.97 7.10 -1.53
CA SER A 35 22.13 5.88 -0.74
C SER A 35 21.37 4.70 -1.35
N PRO A 36 22.05 3.65 -1.84
CA PRO A 36 21.39 2.45 -2.37
C PRO A 36 20.64 1.67 -1.27
N LEU A 37 21.19 1.64 -0.06
CA LEU A 37 20.53 0.99 1.08
C LEU A 37 19.19 1.65 1.41
N TRP A 38 19.15 2.99 1.35
CA TRP A 38 17.92 3.72 1.62
C TRP A 38 16.85 3.48 0.56
N HIS A 39 17.25 3.45 -0.72
CA HIS A 39 16.39 3.04 -1.83
C HIS A 39 15.74 1.68 -1.57
N ASP A 40 16.54 0.67 -1.27
CA ASP A 40 16.03 -0.69 -1.07
C ASP A 40 15.09 -0.79 0.12
N LEU A 41 15.44 -0.16 1.26
CA LEU A 41 14.58 -0.15 2.44
C LEU A 41 13.24 0.53 2.16
N ALA A 42 13.25 1.68 1.47
CA ALA A 42 12.03 2.41 1.16
C ALA A 42 11.13 1.63 0.19
N ARG A 43 11.72 1.01 -0.85
CA ARG A 43 11.01 0.16 -1.82
C ARG A 43 10.39 -1.06 -1.16
N LEU A 44 11.15 -1.79 -0.34
CA LEU A 44 10.64 -2.95 0.39
C LEU A 44 9.52 -2.57 1.37
N SER A 45 9.65 -1.43 2.04
CA SER A 45 8.61 -0.94 2.96
C SER A 45 7.31 -0.60 2.24
N ALA A 46 7.39 0.01 1.06
CA ALA A 46 6.22 0.29 0.21
C ALA A 46 5.57 -1.01 -0.30
N ALA A 47 6.37 -1.97 -0.75
CA ALA A 47 5.88 -3.28 -1.20
C ALA A 47 5.17 -4.06 -0.09
N ASN A 48 5.67 -4.01 1.15
CA ASN A 48 5.00 -4.64 2.29
C ASN A 48 3.67 -3.96 2.63
N ALA A 49 3.64 -2.62 2.64
CA ALA A 49 2.39 -1.90 2.88
C ALA A 49 1.34 -2.13 1.76
N TYR A 50 1.79 -2.39 0.53
CA TYR A 50 0.90 -2.75 -0.58
C TYR A 50 0.27 -4.13 -0.35
N ARG A 51 1.07 -5.13 0.03
CA ARG A 51 0.56 -6.47 0.39
C ARG A 51 -0.45 -6.43 1.53
N ASP A 52 -0.19 -5.64 2.57
CA ASP A 52 -1.13 -5.45 3.68
C ASP A 52 -2.49 -4.94 3.20
N ALA A 53 -2.51 -4.01 2.23
CA ALA A 53 -3.74 -3.51 1.63
C ALA A 53 -4.47 -4.59 0.79
N LEU A 54 -3.72 -5.43 0.06
CA LEU A 54 -4.31 -6.55 -0.70
C LEU A 54 -4.97 -7.57 0.24
N LEU A 55 -4.32 -7.92 1.35
CA LEU A 55 -4.85 -8.86 2.34
C LEU A 55 -6.17 -8.36 2.99
N LEU A 56 -6.43 -7.06 2.95
CA LEU A 56 -7.65 -6.43 3.46
C LEU A 56 -8.71 -6.17 2.37
N GLY A 57 -8.51 -6.69 1.15
CA GLY A 57 -9.44 -6.56 0.03
C GLY A 57 -9.43 -5.18 -0.64
N LEU A 58 -8.34 -4.41 -0.52
CA LEU A 58 -8.24 -3.02 -0.99
C LEU A 58 -7.49 -2.90 -2.33
N SER A 59 -7.59 -3.90 -3.20
CA SER A 59 -6.77 -4.03 -4.42
C SER A 59 -6.83 -2.80 -5.32
N ARG A 60 -8.03 -2.24 -5.52
CA ARG A 60 -8.21 -1.04 -6.33
C ARG A 60 -7.51 0.18 -5.73
N GLN A 61 -7.76 0.47 -4.46
CA GLN A 61 -7.16 1.62 -3.79
C GLN A 61 -5.63 1.46 -3.67
N ALA A 62 -5.15 0.22 -3.51
CA ALA A 62 -3.73 -0.07 -3.46
C ALA A 62 -3.05 0.23 -4.81
N ALA A 63 -3.64 -0.21 -5.93
CA ALA A 63 -3.15 0.09 -7.28
C ALA A 63 -3.13 1.60 -7.56
N GLU A 64 -4.22 2.31 -7.24
CA GLU A 64 -4.32 3.77 -7.37
C GLU A 64 -3.21 4.50 -6.60
N ILE A 65 -2.84 4.03 -5.40
CA ILE A 65 -1.77 4.64 -4.59
C ILE A 65 -0.38 4.28 -5.11
N ALA A 66 -0.19 3.05 -5.61
CA ALA A 66 1.08 2.60 -6.19
C ALA A 66 1.41 3.30 -7.52
N GLY A 67 0.42 3.93 -8.16
CA GLY A 67 0.57 4.49 -9.50
C GLY A 67 0.46 3.44 -10.61
N ASP A 68 -0.01 2.24 -10.27
CA ASP A 68 -0.32 1.21 -11.26
C ASP A 68 -1.68 1.53 -11.91
N PRO A 69 -1.76 1.61 -13.25
CA PRO A 69 -3.05 1.78 -13.92
C PRO A 69 -3.94 0.55 -13.65
N PRO A 70 -5.26 0.72 -13.48
CA PRO A 70 -6.18 -0.35 -13.09
C PRO A 70 -6.41 -1.47 -14.13
N GLU A 71 -5.57 -1.61 -15.16
CA GLU A 71 -5.82 -2.48 -16.32
C GLU A 71 -4.77 -3.59 -16.46
N ARG A 72 -4.81 -4.61 -15.60
CA ARG A 72 -4.23 -5.95 -15.85
C ARG A 72 -5.00 -7.09 -15.16
N SER A 73 -6.32 -6.96 -14.97
CA SER A 73 -7.12 -7.99 -14.28
C SER A 73 -8.34 -8.49 -15.06
N GLU A 74 -8.43 -8.22 -16.37
CA GLU A 74 -9.44 -8.82 -17.25
C GLU A 74 -8.82 -9.14 -18.63
N ALA A 75 -7.91 -10.11 -18.67
CA ALA A 75 -7.55 -10.81 -19.90
C ALA A 75 -6.87 -12.14 -19.55
N ALA A 76 -7.68 -13.13 -19.18
CA ALA A 76 -7.34 -14.55 -19.29
C ALA A 76 -8.65 -15.35 -19.41
#